data_AF-A0A3D0P777-F1
#
_entry.id   AF-A0A3D0P777-F1
#
_cell.length_a   1.000
_cell.length_b   1.000
_cell.length_c   1.000
_cell.angle_alpha   90.00
_cell.angle_beta   90.00
_cell.angle_gamma   90.00
#
_symmetry.space_group_name_H-M   'P 1'
#
loop_
_entity.id
_entity.type
_entity.pdbx_description
1 polymer ?
#
loop_
_entity_poly.entity_id
_entity_poly.type
_entity_poly.pdbx_seq_one_letter_code
_entity_poly.pdbx_strand_id
1 'polypeptide(L)' 'MAWWTAVFKARDGSTEELEVSTTTTLQYEAWNKVTTMFPNKELLQLKSGDELPKTLEEWNGRS' A
#
# COMPACT_ATOMS: atom_id res chain seq x y z
N MET A 1 -1.37 15.29 -3.31
CA MET A 1 -1.30 14.24 -2.29
C MET A 1 -1.70 12.94 -2.97
N ALA A 2 -0.93 11.88 -2.80
CA ALA A 2 -1.21 10.57 -3.36
C ALA A 2 -1.46 9.56 -2.23
N TRP A 3 -2.38 8.64 -2.48
CA TRP A 3 -2.68 7.53 -1.59
C TRP A 3 -1.86 6.32 -2.02
N TRP A 4 -1.30 5.61 -1.04
CA TRP A 4 -0.48 4.43 -1.26
C TRP A 4 -0.91 3.33 -0.30
N THR A 5 -0.87 2.09 -0.75
CA THR A 5 -1.07 0.91 0.09
C THR A 5 0.30 0.27 0.33
N ALA A 6 0.77 0.37 1.57
CA ALA A 6 2.02 -0.19 2.04
C ALA A 6 1.78 -1.59 2.61
N VAL A 7 2.47 -2.59 2.08
CA VAL A 7 2.43 -3.97 2.56
C VAL A 7 3.67 -4.24 3.39
N PHE A 8 3.49 -4.47 4.68
CA PHE A 8 4.54 -4.75 5.63
C PHE A 8 4.60 -6.22 6.00
N LYS A 9 5.78 -6.70 6.37
CA LYS A 9 5.95 -8.03 6.98
C LYS A 9 5.63 -7.97 8.47
N ALA A 10 4.65 -8.75 8.91
CA ALA A 10 4.37 -8.97 10.32
C ALA A 10 5.41 -9.90 10.95
N ARG A 11 5.54 -9.81 12.28
CA ARG A 11 6.44 -10.65 13.07
C ARG A 11 6.10 -12.15 13.01
N ASP A 12 4.83 -12.48 12.78
CA ASP A 12 4.31 -13.85 12.63
C ASP A 12 4.55 -14.43 11.22
N GLY A 13 5.09 -13.64 10.29
CA GLY A 13 5.28 -14.03 8.89
C GLY A 13 4.11 -13.71 7.97
N SER A 14 3.00 -13.20 8.50
CA SER A 14 1.89 -12.65 7.71
C SER A 14 2.26 -11.30 7.07
N THR A 15 1.48 -10.85 6.09
CA THR A 15 1.59 -9.52 5.50
C THR A 15 0.49 -8.61 6.06
N GLU A 16 0.85 -7.40 6.49
CA GLU A 16 -0.09 -6.36 6.93
C GLU A 16 -0.17 -5.27 5.87
N GLU A 17 -1.38 -4.91 5.45
CA GLU A 17 -1.60 -3.81 4.51
C GLU A 17 -2.01 -2.55 5.27
N LEU A 18 -1.40 -1.41 4.93
CA LEU A 18 -1.66 -0.13 5.55
C LEU A 18 -1.79 0.96 4.50
N GLU A 19 -2.90 1.69 4.54
CA GLU A 19 -3.10 2.87 3.70
C GLU A 19 -2.33 4.06 4.27
N VAL A 20 -1.49 4.67 3.43
CA VAL A 20 -0.67 5.81 3.78
C VAL A 20 -0.83 6.89 2.72
N SER A 21 -1.11 8.12 3.16
CA SER A 21 -1.13 9.27 2.27
C SER A 21 0.22 9.98 2.34
N THR A 22 0.82 10.24 1.19
CA THR A 22 2.07 11.01 1.12
C THR A 22 1.88 12.25 0.24
N THR A 23 2.70 13.28 0.51
CA THR A 23 2.69 14.50 -0.29
C THR A 23 3.36 14.32 -1.66
N THR A 24 4.16 13.26 -1.82
CA THR A 24 4.82 12.91 -3.08
C THR A 24 3.96 11.95 -3.91
N THR A 25 4.04 12.11 -5.22
CA THR A 25 3.41 11.22 -6.21
C THR A 25 4.41 10.20 -6.78
N LEU A 26 5.70 10.30 -6.44
CA LEU A 26 6.73 9.39 -6.91
C LEU A 26 6.82 8.17 -5.99
N GLN A 27 6.67 6.97 -6.56
CA GLN A 27 6.68 5.71 -5.80
C GLN A 27 7.97 5.53 -4.98
N TYR A 28 9.13 5.86 -5.54
CA TYR A 28 10.41 5.75 -4.83
C TYR A 28 10.52 6.70 -3.63
N GLU A 29 10.03 7.94 -3.78
CA GLU A 29 10.02 8.90 -2.66
C GLU A 29 8.98 8.51 -1.60
N ALA A 30 7.82 8.02 -2.02
CA ALA A 30 6.79 7.49 -1.14
C ALA A 30 7.34 6.30 -0.35
N TRP A 31 8.06 5.38 -1.01
CA TRP A 31 8.74 4.26 -0.37
C TRP A 31 9.67 4.73 0.73
N ASN A 32 10.61 5.63 0.42
CA ASN A 32 11.56 6.16 1.41
C ASN A 32 10.85 6.86 2.58
N LYS A 33 9.77 7.60 2.33
CA LYS A 33 8.97 8.22 3.40
C LYS A 33 8.29 7.16 4.28
N VAL A 34 7.67 6.15 3.68
CA VAL A 34 6.97 5.08 4.39
C VAL A 34 7.95 4.25 5.22
N THR A 35 9.12 3.87 4.67
CA THR A 35 10.15 3.17 5.44
C THR A 35 10.69 4.00 6.59
N THR A 36 10.78 5.32 6.42
CA THR A 36 11.21 6.24 7.48
C THR A 36 10.13 6.41 8.57
N MET A 37 8.85 6.40 8.21
CA MET A 37 7.73 6.47 9.16
C MET A 37 7.57 5.17 9.96
N PHE A 38 7.86 4.02 9.35
CA PHE A 38 7.74 2.70 9.96
C PHE A 38 9.10 1.98 10.01
N PRO A 39 10.10 2.50 10.75
CA PRO A 39 11.45 1.92 10.78
C PRO A 39 11.49 0.53 11.44
N ASN A 40 10.46 0.19 12.20
CA ASN A 40 10.33 -1.12 12.87
C ASN A 40 9.59 -2.16 12.02
N LYS A 41 9.11 -1.80 10.83
CA LYS A 41 8.40 -2.70 9.92
C LYS A 41 9.18 -2.84 8.61
N GLU A 42 9.28 -4.07 8.12
CA GLU A 42 9.86 -4.33 6.80
C GLU A 42 8.80 -4.08 5.73
N LEU A 43 8.96 -3.00 4.96
CA LEU A 43 8.10 -2.70 3.82
C LEU A 43 8.45 -3.66 2.67
N LEU A 44 7.49 -4.52 2.30
CA LEU A 44 7.65 -5.50 1.24
C LEU A 44 7.18 -4.97 -0.11
N GLN A 45 6.09 -4.19 -0.11
CA GLN A 45 5.50 -3.66 -1.33
C GLN A 45 4.81 -2.32 -1.07
N LEU A 46 4.82 -1.44 -2.07
CA LEU A 46 4.09 -0.18 -2.04
C LEU A 46 3.32 -0.04 -3.35
N LYS A 47 1.98 -0.02 -3.27
CA LYS A 47 1.10 0.17 -4.42
C LYS A 47 0.52 1.57 -4.40
N SER A 48 0.41 2.21 -5.56
CA SER A 48 -0.35 3.46 -5.69
C SER A 48 -1.83 3.14 -5.59
N GLY A 49 -2.55 3.88 -4.74
CA GLY A 49 -3.99 3.73 -4.52
C GLY A 49 -4.87 4.06 -5.74
N ASP A 50 -4.27 4.49 -6.86
CA ASP A 50 -4.93 4.58 -8.17
C ASP A 50 -5.26 3.20 -8.76
N GLU A 51 -4.63 2.12 -8.26
CA GLU A 51 -5.17 0.78 -8.44
C GLU A 51 -6.33 0.62 -7.43
N LEU A 52 -7.50 1.14 -7.79
CA LEU A 52 -8.77 0.71 -7.22
C LEU A 52 -8.71 -0.82 -7.03
N PRO A 53 -9.17 -1.37 -5.89
CA PRO A 53 -9.23 -2.82 -5.77
C PRO A 53 -9.99 -3.33 -7.00
N LYS A 54 -9.36 -4.25 -7.75
CA LYS A 54 -9.92 -4.96 -8.91
C LYS A 54 -11.12 -5.83 -8.53
N THR A 55 -12.03 -5.33 -7.69
CA THR A 55 -13.13 -6.09 -7.10
C THR A 55 -14.48 -5.40 -7.25
N LEU A 56 -14.61 -4.39 -8.11
CA LEU A 56 -15.95 -3.98 -8.56
C LEU A 56 -16.43 -4.81 -9.77
N GLU A 57 -15.51 -5.33 -10.61
CA GLU A 57 -15.86 -6.16 -11.77
C GLU A 57 -16.30 -7.59 -11.40
N GLU A 58 -15.93 -8.11 -10.21
CA GLU A 58 -16.42 -9.43 -9.74
C GLU A 58 -17.80 -9.39 -9.05
N TRP A 59 -18.29 -8.21 -8.64
CA TRP A 59 -19.62 -8.09 -8.01
C TRP A 59 -20.76 -7.89 -9.00
N ASN A 60 -20.47 -7.51 -10.25
CA ASN A 60 -21.51 -7.17 -11.24
C ASN A 60 -21.70 -8.24 -12.35
N GLY A 61 -21.01 -9.39 -12.24
CA GLY A 61 -21.05 -10.48 -13.22
C GLY A 61 -21.95 -11.67 -12.83
N ARG A 62 -22.78 -11.52 -11.79
CA ARG A 62 -23.83 -12.49 -11.43
C ARG A 62 -25.19 -11.79 -11.35
N SER A 63 -25.81 -11.56 -12.50
CA SER A 63 -27.26 -11.37 -12.55
C SER A 63 -27.83 -11.91 -13.86
#